data_AF-A0AAV4PU62-F1
#
_entry.id   AF-A0AAV4PU62-F1
#
_cell.length_a   1.000
_cell.length_b   1.000
_cell.length_c   1.000
_cell.angle_alpha   90.00
_cell.angle_beta   90.00
_cell.angle_gamma   90.00
#
_symmetry.space_group_name_H-M   'P 1'
#
loop_
_entity.id
_entity.type
_entity.pdbx_description
1 polymer ?
#
loop_
_entity_poly.entity_id
_entity_poly.type
_entity_poly.pdbx_seq_one_letter_code
_entity_poly.pdbx_strand_id
1 'polypeptide(L)'
;MQNTLLQNLHTISDALDKTCRPHFGQPGKKLPVYIRTNITNRNKIRKAWQRSKDPALKESLKKLTNIIKKQIAIFNSHNWSNFY
;
A
#
# COMPACT_ATOMS: atom_id res chain seq x y z
N MET A 1 35.04 7.59 37.74
CA MET A 1 34.40 8.35 36.63
C MET A 1 34.56 7.59 35.31
N GLN A 2 33.93 6.41 35.14
CA GLN A 2 34.09 5.57 33.92
C GLN A 2 32.78 5.30 33.17
N ASN A 3 31.64 5.86 33.61
CA ASN A 3 30.33 5.52 33.06
C ASN A 3 29.88 6.39 31.88
N THR A 4 30.50 7.54 31.64
CA THR A 4 30.01 8.50 30.64
C THR A 4 30.36 8.09 29.20
N LEU A 5 31.54 7.51 28.99
CA LEU A 5 31.99 7.11 27.66
C LEU A 5 31.20 5.92 27.10
N LEU A 6 30.87 4.94 27.95
CA LEU A 6 30.07 3.78 27.54
C LEU A 6 28.62 4.17 27.20
N GLN A 7 28.03 5.10 27.96
CA GLN A 7 26.70 5.63 27.69
C GLN A 7 26.68 6.42 26.36
N ASN A 8 27.73 7.19 26.07
CA ASN A 8 27.86 7.91 24.82
C ASN A 8 27.98 6.95 23.61
N LEU A 9 28.77 5.87 23.73
CA LEU A 9 28.89 4.86 22.68
C LEU A 9 27.58 4.14 22.40
N HIS A 10 26.81 3.79 23.44
CA HIS A 10 25.49 3.18 23.28
C HIS A 10 24.51 4.12 22.56
N THR A 11 24.53 5.41 22.94
CA THR A 11 23.69 6.44 22.32
C THR A 11 24.04 6.65 20.84
N ILE A 12 25.33 6.63 20.50
CA ILE A 12 25.81 6.75 19.11
C ILE A 12 25.39 5.52 18.30
N SER A 13 25.53 4.32 18.86
CA SER A 13 25.09 3.07 18.22
C SER A 13 23.59 3.11 17.92
N ASP A 14 22.75 3.51 18.87
CA ASP A 14 21.31 3.58 18.69
C ASP A 14 20.88 4.64 17.66
N ALA A 15 21.60 5.77 17.60
CA ALA A 15 21.37 6.81 16.61
C ALA A 15 21.74 6.33 15.20
N LEU A 16 22.88 5.65 15.05
CA LEU A 16 23.29 5.02 13.79
C LEU A 16 22.27 3.97 13.35
N ASP A 17 21.82 3.10 14.26
CA ASP A 17 20.80 2.09 13.99
C ASP A 17 19.48 2.69 13.50
N LYS A 18 19.08 3.85 14.03
CA LYS A 18 17.88 4.58 13.56
C LYS A 18 18.07 5.21 12.18
N THR A 19 19.26 5.73 11.88
CA THR A 19 19.55 6.36 10.58
C THR A 19 19.81 5.36 9.45
N CYS A 20 20.34 4.18 9.77
CA CYS A 20 20.67 3.12 8.81
C CYS A 20 19.46 2.24 8.46
N ARG A 21 18.40 2.24 9.30
CA ARG A 21 17.16 1.53 8.97
C ARG A 21 16.39 2.32 7.91
N PRO A 22 15.99 1.69 6.78
CA PRO A 22 15.15 2.36 5.80
C PRO A 22 13.88 2.86 6.50
N HIS A 23 13.62 4.16 6.40
CA HIS A 23 12.42 4.77 6.95
C HIS A 23 11.23 4.35 6.08
N PHE A 24 10.64 3.20 6.39
CA PHE A 24 9.37 2.82 5.80
C PHE A 24 8.32 3.81 6.30
N GLY A 25 7.79 4.64 5.39
CA GLY A 25 6.71 5.56 5.71
C GLY A 25 5.55 4.81 6.37
N GLN A 26 4.79 5.49 7.22
CA GLN A 26 3.64 4.88 7.87
C GLN A 26 2.72 4.21 6.85
N PRO A 27 2.17 3.02 7.15
CA PRO A 27 1.28 2.33 6.23
C PRO A 27 0.11 3.25 5.90
N GLY A 28 -0.08 3.54 4.60
CA GLY A 28 -1.17 4.39 4.13
C GLY A 28 -2.54 3.89 4.62
N LYS A 29 -3.52 4.80 4.68
CA LYS A 29 -4.90 4.47 5.07
C LYS A 29 -5.40 3.25 4.29
N LYS A 30 -5.91 2.25 5.01
CA LYS A 30 -6.43 1.03 4.40
C LYS A 30 -7.66 1.37 3.54
N LEU A 31 -7.67 0.89 2.30
CA LEU A 31 -8.84 1.02 1.42
C LEU A 31 -10.06 0.29 2.02
N PRO A 32 -11.28 0.79 1.76
CA PRO A 32 -12.51 0.10 2.14
C PRO A 32 -12.56 -1.35 1.64
N VAL A 33 -13.26 -2.20 2.39
CA VAL A 33 -13.36 -3.65 2.11
C VAL A 33 -13.84 -3.89 0.68
N TYR A 34 -14.87 -3.17 0.21
CA TYR A 34 -15.42 -3.35 -1.13
C TYR A 34 -14.39 -3.11 -2.25
N ILE A 35 -13.52 -2.10 -2.10
CA ILE A 35 -12.43 -1.83 -3.07
C ILE A 35 -11.38 -2.96 -3.01
N ARG A 36 -11.01 -3.40 -1.80
CA ARG A 36 -10.04 -4.49 -1.62
C ARG A 36 -10.54 -5.82 -2.20
N THR A 37 -11.82 -6.13 -2.07
CA THR A 37 -12.45 -7.31 -2.68
C THR A 37 -12.37 -7.23 -4.20
N ASN A 38 -12.68 -6.07 -4.80
CA ASN A 38 -12.56 -5.88 -6.24
C ASN A 38 -11.11 -6.02 -6.73
N ILE A 39 -10.13 -5.48 -6.00
CA ILE A 39 -8.70 -5.65 -6.31
C ILE A 39 -8.32 -7.14 -6.29
N THR A 40 -8.78 -7.88 -5.28
CA THR A 40 -8.55 -9.32 -5.17
C THR A 40 -9.12 -10.07 -6.37
N ASN A 41 -10.36 -9.77 -6.74
CA ASN A 41 -11.02 -10.39 -7.89
C ASN A 41 -10.31 -10.06 -9.21
N ARG A 42 -9.93 -8.80 -9.43
CA ARG A 42 -9.13 -8.37 -10.58
C ARG A 42 -7.82 -9.16 -10.67
N ASN A 43 -7.14 -9.36 -9.55
CA ASN A 43 -5.89 -10.11 -9.51
C ASN A 43 -6.08 -11.60 -9.85
N LYS A 44 -7.18 -12.22 -9.40
CA LYS A 44 -7.55 -13.60 -9.79
C LYS A 44 -7.78 -13.70 -11.30
N ILE A 45 -8.57 -12.79 -11.87
CA ILE A 45 -8.84 -12.75 -13.32
C ILE A 45 -7.56 -12.48 -14.10
N ARG A 46 -6.67 -11.60 -13.62
CA ARG A 46 -5.37 -11.36 -14.25
C ARG A 46 -4.53 -12.63 -14.32
N LYS A 47 -4.46 -13.40 -13.22
CA LYS A 47 -3.74 -14.68 -13.18
C LYS A 47 -4.36 -15.69 -14.16
N ALA A 48 -5.68 -15.76 -14.23
CA ALA A 48 -6.39 -16.62 -15.17
C ALA A 48 -6.10 -16.22 -16.63
N TRP A 49 -6.25 -14.93 -16.97
CA TRP A 49 -5.93 -14.40 -18.30
C TRP A 49 -4.47 -14.62 -18.69
N GLN A 50 -3.53 -14.45 -17.76
CA GLN A 50 -2.11 -14.68 -18.05
C GLN A 50 -1.83 -16.13 -18.47
N ARG A 51 -2.60 -17.09 -17.92
CA ARG A 51 -2.50 -18.52 -18.24
C ARG A 51 -3.23 -18.89 -19.52
N SER A 52 -4.49 -18.48 -19.68
CA SER A 52 -5.33 -18.91 -20.81
C SER A 52 -5.22 -18.02 -22.03
N LYS A 53 -4.77 -16.77 -21.86
CA LYS A 53 -4.81 -15.68 -22.86
C LYS A 53 -6.21 -15.37 -23.42
N ASP A 54 -7.26 -15.83 -22.74
CA ASP A 54 -8.65 -15.64 -23.14
C ASP A 54 -9.05 -14.15 -23.23
N PRO A 55 -9.49 -13.66 -24.41
CA PRO A 55 -9.99 -12.30 -24.59
C PRO A 55 -11.14 -11.91 -23.64
N ALA A 56 -12.03 -12.84 -23.28
CA ALA A 56 -13.15 -12.54 -22.38
C ALA A 56 -12.67 -12.17 -20.96
N LEU A 57 -11.59 -12.80 -20.50
CA LEU A 57 -10.94 -12.45 -19.24
C LEU A 57 -10.22 -11.10 -19.31
N LYS A 58 -9.66 -10.74 -20.47
CA LYS A 58 -9.06 -9.42 -20.71
C LYS A 58 -10.12 -8.31 -20.62
N GLU A 59 -11.28 -8.51 -21.23
CA GLU A 59 -12.40 -7.56 -21.13
C GLU A 59 -12.93 -7.45 -19.69
N SER A 60 -13.08 -8.58 -19.00
CA SER A 60 -13.48 -8.61 -17.58
C SER A 60 -12.47 -7.86 -16.69
N LEU A 61 -11.17 -8.02 -16.95
CA LEU A 61 -10.11 -7.30 -16.25
C LEU A 61 -10.19 -5.79 -16.49
N LYS A 62 -10.45 -5.36 -17.72
CA LYS A 62 -10.62 -3.94 -18.09
C LYS A 62 -11.83 -3.35 -17.36
N LYS A 63 -12.97 -4.04 -17.37
CA LYS A 63 -14.19 -3.63 -16.65
C LYS A 63 -13.93 -3.46 -15.15
N LEU A 64 -13.35 -4.47 -14.48
CA LEU A 64 -13.03 -4.40 -13.05
C LEU A 64 -12.03 -3.30 -12.72
N THR A 65 -11.04 -3.08 -13.58
CA THR A 65 -10.06 -2.01 -13.38
C THR A 65 -10.73 -0.63 -13.41
N ASN A 66 -11.68 -0.41 -14.31
CA ASN A 66 -12.43 0.84 -14.37
C ASN A 66 -13.34 1.03 -13.14
N ILE A 67 -13.98 -0.03 -12.66
CA ILE A 67 -14.78 0.01 -11.42
C ILE A 67 -13.91 0.41 -10.23
N ILE A 68 -12.75 -0.23 -10.06
CA ILE A 68 -11.82 0.09 -8.97
C ILE A 68 -11.36 1.55 -9.05
N LYS A 69 -11.01 2.04 -10.25
CA LYS A 69 -10.61 3.45 -10.44
C LYS A 69 -11.71 4.42 -10.00
N LYS A 70 -12.96 4.17 -10.42
CA LYS A 70 -14.12 4.99 -10.00
C LYS A 70 -14.32 4.96 -8.49
N GLN A 71 -14.26 3.78 -7.88
CA GLN A 71 -14.42 3.62 -6.44
C GLN A 71 -13.33 4.34 -5.63
N ILE A 72 -12.07 4.26 -6.08
CA ILE A 72 -10.97 4.99 -5.43
C ILE A 72 -11.15 6.50 -5.59
N ALA A 73 -11.56 6.97 -6.76
CA ALA A 73 -11.84 8.39 -6.98
C ALA A 73 -12.94 8.91 -6.04
N ILE A 74 -14.05 8.17 -5.91
CA ILE A 74 -15.15 8.49 -4.99
C ILE A 74 -14.68 8.46 -3.53
N PHE A 75 -13.93 7.42 -3.13
CA PHE A 75 -13.41 7.32 -1.77
C PHE A 75 -12.48 8.48 -1.43
N ASN A 76 -11.60 8.84 -2.35
CA ASN A 76 -10.71 9.96 -2.17
C ASN A 76 -11.50 11.27 -2.11
N SER A 77 -12.47 11.52 -2.99
CA SER A 77 -13.26 12.75 -2.97
C SER A 77 -14.00 12.95 -1.64
N HIS A 78 -14.60 11.90 -1.09
CA HIS A 78 -15.26 11.95 0.23
C HIS A 78 -14.26 12.15 1.38
N ASN A 79 -13.03 11.66 1.26
CA ASN A 79 -12.01 11.93 2.26
C ASN A 79 -11.48 13.36 2.19
N TRP A 80 -11.37 13.94 0.99
CA TRP A 80 -10.91 15.32 0.79
C TRP A 80 -11.98 16.35 1.16
N SER A 81 -13.28 16.03 1.02
CA SER A 81 -14.37 16.92 1.46
C SER A 81 -14.46 17.09 2.98
N ASN A 82 -13.82 16.21 3.76
CA ASN A 82 -13.82 16.28 5.23
C ASN A 82 -12.69 17.15 5.81
N PHE A 83 -11.87 17.80 4.97
CA PHE A 83 -10.76 18.66 5.39
C PHE A 83 -11.03 20.17 5.23
N TYR A 84 -12.24 20.55 4.80
CA TYR A 84 -12.74 21.93 4.71
C TYR A 84 -14.07 22.04 5.45
#